data_AF-A0ABD6IF71-F1
#
_entry.id   AF-A0ABD6IF71-F1
#
_cell.length_a   1.000
_cell.length_b   1.000
_cell.length_c   1.000
_cell.angle_alpha   90.00
_cell.angle_beta   90.00
_cell.angle_gamma   90.00
#
_symmetry.space_group_name_H-M   'P 1'
#
loop_
_entity.id
_entity.type
_entity.pdbx_description
1 polymer ?
#
loop_
_entity_poly.entity_id
_entity_poly.type
_entity_poly.pdbx_seq_one_letter_code
_entity_poly.pdbx_strand_id
1 'polypeptide(L)'
;MNKKRKTKDETLTIKKFNFQEILQDISEFRKIDLNNIKDILQDSISRQIVSKLDSEAEIELVIDEQNPQEFIVINKNGTVVTDQEFSDMLTVAPEFTHTDMSDKQTSFQSEKITFIPLSTAKEINPNAKVDDTFDIPIDISEFDKHIFVPIIQTFKQKIHEFTRKLIYQKYFPLKNSIIKATLIKKSQNGFNYLLEGEIPAYMPKPNISNFNIALNTEEEVFIEDVLDNQKDSQIILSSKEGMILKEKLKREIPEVEAGILEIVNVAREAGLRSKVSVKKVHEDENSQGVDEVGSLIGKNGSRIATINKEILGEKIDIVRYDPNITKYIINALSPARVVYIEEVKKSKGQKFLVVVPTSHQAKAIGKNAINVRLANELTRTKIDIKSYKDYISEGKTITHWNANVENQHELEQIEKASSVPHKTTEHKNHRYTRKSFSNTNIMAEFEKDIEKYIEDLQNERLLYEDEEEFVENISTKETALEKQAKPEIKKSVNLTKEEIKQIKKEAKFFKKDNDLLSYSGIKDLDLDDLTWDEDEEE
;
A
#
# COMPACT_ATOMS: atom_id res chain seq x y z
N MET A 1 -62.41 28.71 4.37
CA MET A 1 -61.84 28.29 5.67
C MET A 1 -60.42 28.83 5.77
N ASN A 2 -60.15 29.58 6.83
CA ASN A 2 -58.83 30.11 7.19
C ASN A 2 -57.78 29.00 7.34
N LYS A 3 -56.58 29.20 6.80
CA LYS A 3 -55.33 28.77 7.46
C LYS A 3 -54.14 29.62 7.00
N LYS A 4 -53.68 30.46 7.94
CA LYS A 4 -52.54 31.37 7.84
C LYS A 4 -51.25 30.60 7.56
N ARG A 5 -50.41 31.12 6.66
CA ARG A 5 -48.97 30.84 6.59
C ARG A 5 -48.32 31.31 7.89
N LYS A 6 -47.73 30.40 8.67
CA LYS A 6 -46.79 30.73 9.75
C LYS A 6 -45.40 30.80 9.14
N THR A 7 -44.82 32.00 9.15
CA THR A 7 -43.37 32.22 9.08
C THR A 7 -42.76 31.61 10.35
N LYS A 8 -41.88 30.62 10.21
CA LYS A 8 -40.93 30.25 11.26
C LYS A 8 -39.59 30.80 10.81
N ASP A 9 -39.10 31.79 11.54
CA ASP A 9 -37.69 32.11 11.63
C ASP A 9 -36.96 30.84 12.08
N GLU A 10 -36.32 30.16 11.14
CA GLU A 10 -35.27 29.20 11.44
C GLU A 10 -34.03 30.02 11.81
N THR A 11 -33.97 30.39 13.09
CA THR A 11 -32.70 30.64 13.76
C THR A 11 -31.84 29.40 13.55
N LEU A 12 -30.76 29.56 12.79
CA LEU A 12 -29.65 28.62 12.69
C LEU A 12 -29.16 28.34 14.10
N THR A 13 -29.71 27.32 14.73
CA THR A 13 -29.22 26.75 15.96
C THR A 13 -27.94 26.04 15.57
N ILE A 14 -26.80 26.69 15.81
CA ILE A 14 -25.48 26.10 15.66
C ILE A 14 -25.50 24.83 16.51
N LYS A 15 -25.48 23.65 15.87
CA LYS A 15 -25.27 22.38 16.59
C LYS A 15 -23.93 22.54 17.32
N LYS A 16 -23.96 22.62 18.65
CA LYS A 16 -22.77 22.45 19.49
C LYS A 16 -22.03 21.21 19.02
N PHE A 17 -20.76 21.35 18.66
CA PHE A 17 -19.93 20.23 18.21
C PHE A 17 -19.80 19.21 19.36
N ASN A 18 -20.31 17.99 19.18
CA ASN A 18 -20.13 16.92 20.16
C ASN A 18 -18.72 16.36 20.05
N PHE A 19 -17.75 17.00 20.73
CA PHE A 19 -16.35 16.61 20.68
C PHE A 19 -16.12 15.19 21.23
N GLN A 20 -16.92 14.70 22.17
CA GLN A 20 -16.74 13.37 22.73
C GLN A 20 -16.99 12.26 21.70
N GLU A 21 -18.05 12.37 20.91
CA GLU A 21 -18.37 11.41 19.84
C GLU A 21 -17.23 11.34 18.81
N ILE A 22 -16.71 12.50 18.41
CA ILE A 22 -15.58 12.58 17.47
C ILE A 22 -14.30 11.95 18.05
N LEU A 23 -13.99 12.20 19.32
CA LEU A 23 -12.82 11.58 19.95
C LEU A 23 -12.99 10.08 20.14
N GLN A 24 -14.21 9.62 20.39
CA GLN A 24 -14.55 8.21 20.47
C GLN A 24 -14.42 7.53 19.10
N ASP A 25 -14.94 8.14 18.02
CA ASP A 25 -14.76 7.66 16.66
C ASP A 25 -13.28 7.54 16.29
N ILE A 26 -12.46 8.53 16.67
CA ILE A 26 -11.01 8.50 16.46
C ILE A 26 -10.37 7.38 17.28
N SER A 27 -10.80 7.18 18.53
CA SER A 27 -10.32 6.10 19.41
C SER A 27 -10.62 4.73 18.81
N GLU A 28 -11.83 4.51 18.31
CA GLU A 28 -12.26 3.27 17.68
C GLU A 28 -11.53 3.02 16.35
N PHE A 29 -11.49 4.03 15.48
CA PHE A 29 -10.85 3.91 14.16
C PHE A 29 -9.33 3.71 14.25
N ARG A 30 -8.67 4.33 15.23
CA ARG A 30 -7.20 4.24 15.38
C ARG A 30 -6.75 3.21 16.41
N LYS A 31 -7.68 2.60 17.15
CA LYS A 31 -7.40 1.69 18.27
C LYS A 31 -6.45 2.31 19.30
N ILE A 32 -6.69 3.58 19.63
CA ILE A 32 -5.92 4.34 20.63
C ILE A 32 -6.81 4.60 21.83
N ASP A 33 -6.31 4.40 23.04
CA ASP A 33 -7.06 4.72 24.26
C ASP A 33 -7.50 6.19 24.29
N LEU A 34 -8.77 6.41 24.63
CA LEU A 34 -9.37 7.74 24.67
C LEU A 34 -8.60 8.74 25.54
N ASN A 35 -8.01 8.27 26.65
CA ASN A 35 -7.21 9.12 27.54
C ASN A 35 -5.95 9.67 26.85
N ASN A 36 -5.25 8.85 26.06
CA ASN A 36 -4.09 9.30 25.31
C ASN A 36 -4.48 10.35 24.25
N ILE A 37 -5.65 10.21 23.62
CA ILE A 37 -6.16 11.20 22.66
C ILE A 37 -6.48 12.52 23.37
N LYS A 38 -7.07 12.47 24.57
CA LYS A 38 -7.35 13.65 25.40
C LYS A 38 -6.06 14.38 25.77
N ASP A 39 -5.04 13.67 26.22
CA ASP A 39 -3.74 14.26 26.57
C ASP A 39 -3.11 14.95 25.36
N ILE A 40 -3.18 14.32 24.17
CA ILE A 40 -2.69 14.90 22.93
C ILE A 40 -3.47 16.16 22.54
N LEU A 41 -4.80 16.18 22.73
CA LEU A 41 -5.63 17.34 22.48
C LEU A 41 -5.29 18.49 23.44
N GLN A 42 -5.18 18.19 24.74
CA GLN A 42 -4.80 19.16 25.77
C GLN A 42 -3.45 19.80 25.45
N ASP A 43 -2.44 19.00 25.17
CA ASP A 43 -1.10 19.50 24.82
C ASP A 43 -1.10 20.25 23.47
N SER A 44 -2.06 19.99 22.56
CA SER A 44 -2.18 20.75 21.30
C SER A 44 -2.82 22.12 21.50
N ILE A 45 -3.85 22.19 22.34
CA ILE A 45 -4.51 23.44 22.72
C ILE A 45 -3.54 24.30 23.54
N SER A 46 -2.93 23.70 24.57
CA SER A 46 -2.01 24.38 25.49
C SER A 46 -0.88 25.07 24.76
N ARG A 47 -0.21 24.36 23.83
CA ARG A 47 0.90 24.95 23.06
C ARG A 47 0.49 26.13 22.19
N GLN A 48 -0.72 26.12 21.62
CA GLN A 48 -1.17 27.20 20.75
C GLN A 48 -1.60 28.42 21.55
N ILE A 49 -2.27 28.22 22.69
CA ILE A 49 -2.64 29.32 23.59
C ILE A 49 -1.38 29.94 24.21
N VAL A 50 -0.44 29.13 24.70
CA VAL A 50 0.84 29.61 25.27
C VAL A 50 1.68 30.39 24.26
N SER A 51 1.66 29.98 22.99
CA SER A 51 2.46 30.61 21.93
C SER A 51 1.85 31.90 21.38
N LYS A 52 0.51 31.99 21.32
CA LYS A 52 -0.19 33.07 20.58
C LYS A 52 -1.00 34.03 21.44
N LEU A 53 -1.44 33.61 22.62
CA LEU A 53 -2.40 34.35 23.43
C LEU A 53 -1.78 34.75 24.77
N ASP A 54 -1.30 33.77 25.55
CA ASP A 54 -0.83 34.01 26.91
C ASP A 54 0.28 33.03 27.31
N SER A 55 1.51 33.56 27.47
CA SER A 55 2.69 32.76 27.82
C SER A 55 2.65 32.11 29.20
N GLU A 56 1.78 32.58 30.11
CA GLU A 56 1.67 32.09 31.49
C GLU A 56 0.42 31.22 31.71
N ALA A 57 -0.37 30.97 30.67
CA ALA A 57 -1.58 30.16 30.75
C ALA A 57 -1.31 28.70 31.12
N GLU A 58 -2.04 28.19 32.11
CA GLU A 58 -2.03 26.80 32.54
C GLU A 58 -3.35 26.14 32.17
N ILE A 59 -3.34 25.34 31.10
CA ILE A 59 -4.56 24.80 30.51
C ILE A 59 -4.82 23.35 30.93
N GLU A 60 -6.01 23.11 31.45
CA GLU A 60 -6.54 21.80 31.77
C GLU A 60 -7.81 21.49 30.96
N LEU A 61 -7.90 20.27 30.43
CA LEU A 61 -9.14 19.76 29.85
C LEU A 61 -9.92 18.99 30.92
N VAL A 62 -11.04 19.55 31.35
CA VAL A 62 -11.93 18.92 32.33
C VAL A 62 -13.19 18.42 31.61
N ILE A 63 -13.65 17.22 31.98
CA ILE A 63 -14.93 16.67 31.52
C ILE A 63 -16.01 17.26 32.44
N ASP A 64 -17.04 17.88 31.87
CA ASP A 64 -18.13 18.44 32.65
C ASP A 64 -18.88 17.30 33.39
N GLU A 65 -18.98 17.41 34.72
CA GLU A 65 -19.71 16.46 35.57
C GLU A 65 -21.21 16.44 35.25
N GLN A 66 -21.76 17.52 34.69
CA GLN A 66 -23.18 17.64 34.34
C GLN A 66 -23.47 17.16 32.91
N ASN A 67 -22.50 17.30 31.99
CA ASN A 67 -22.59 16.84 30.61
C ASN A 67 -21.32 16.06 30.24
N PRO A 68 -21.29 14.72 30.44
CA PRO A 68 -20.11 13.90 30.13
C PRO A 68 -19.64 13.97 28.67
N GLN A 69 -20.47 14.57 27.80
CA GLN A 69 -20.26 14.77 26.36
C GLN A 69 -19.56 16.08 25.99
N GLU A 70 -19.43 17.02 26.92
CA GLU A 70 -18.79 18.31 26.68
C GLU A 70 -17.44 18.38 27.42
N PHE A 71 -16.40 18.85 26.71
CA PHE A 71 -15.11 19.18 27.31
C PHE A 71 -15.08 20.67 27.58
N ILE A 72 -14.66 21.04 28.79
CA ILE A 72 -14.39 22.43 29.15
C ILE A 72 -12.88 22.59 29.21
N VAL A 73 -12.37 23.55 28.46
CA VAL A 73 -10.97 23.98 28.57
C VAL A 73 -10.92 25.03 29.66
N ILE A 74 -10.05 24.88 30.64
CA ILE A 74 -9.94 25.81 31.76
C ILE A 74 -8.51 26.34 31.81
N ASN A 75 -8.34 27.66 31.92
CA ASN A 75 -7.08 28.28 32.31
C ASN A 75 -7.05 28.47 33.83
N LYS A 76 -6.11 27.84 34.53
CA LYS A 76 -5.96 27.92 36.00
C LYS A 76 -5.30 29.21 36.49
N ASN A 77 -4.61 29.92 35.59
CA ASN A 77 -3.82 31.11 35.93
C ASN A 77 -4.52 32.41 35.51
N GLY A 78 -5.86 32.45 35.50
CA GLY A 78 -6.58 33.68 35.25
C GLY A 78 -6.36 34.71 36.36
N THR A 79 -6.14 35.98 36.02
CA THR A 79 -5.95 37.05 37.02
C THR A 79 -7.22 37.88 37.18
N VAL A 80 -7.65 38.09 38.42
CA VAL A 80 -8.81 38.94 38.72
C VAL A 80 -8.45 40.42 38.60
N VAL A 81 -9.12 41.14 37.71
CA VAL A 81 -8.96 42.60 37.50
C VAL A 81 -10.24 43.34 37.86
N THR A 82 -10.16 44.65 38.07
CA THR A 82 -11.38 45.43 38.31
C THR A 82 -12.26 45.50 37.06
N ASP A 83 -13.57 45.64 37.23
CA ASP A 83 -14.52 45.71 36.10
C ASP A 83 -14.22 46.91 35.17
N GLN A 84 -13.64 47.98 35.72
CA GLN A 84 -13.20 49.16 34.96
C GLN A 84 -11.95 48.84 34.14
N GLU A 85 -10.92 48.25 34.75
CA GLU A 85 -9.69 47.84 34.04
C GLU A 85 -9.99 46.80 32.95
N PHE A 86 -10.88 45.85 33.20
CA PHE A 86 -11.29 44.86 32.20
C PHE A 86 -12.01 45.51 31.01
N SER A 87 -12.90 46.48 31.27
CA SER A 87 -13.57 47.24 30.20
C SER A 87 -12.60 48.13 29.44
N ASP A 88 -11.60 48.69 30.11
CA ASP A 88 -10.57 49.52 29.48
C ASP A 88 -9.68 48.68 28.57
N MET A 89 -9.25 47.48 29.00
CA MET A 89 -8.52 46.52 28.17
C MET A 89 -9.30 46.20 26.87
N LEU A 90 -10.59 45.86 27.01
CA LEU A 90 -11.47 45.56 25.88
C LEU A 90 -11.77 46.76 24.95
N THR A 91 -11.53 48.00 25.40
CA THR A 91 -11.83 49.21 24.60
C THR A 91 -10.59 49.89 24.04
N VAL A 92 -9.40 49.56 24.52
CA VAL A 92 -8.12 49.99 23.92
C VAL A 92 -7.91 49.22 22.63
N ALA A 93 -8.57 49.67 21.57
CA ALA A 93 -8.12 49.39 20.21
C ALA A 93 -6.72 50.01 20.07
N PRO A 94 -5.68 49.24 19.68
CA PRO A 94 -4.35 49.81 19.52
C PRO A 94 -4.40 50.90 18.43
N GLU A 95 -4.08 52.13 18.81
CA GLU A 95 -3.96 53.26 17.89
C GLU A 95 -2.70 53.13 17.01
N PHE A 96 -2.55 52.08 16.18
CA PHE A 96 -1.49 52.06 15.18
C PHE A 96 -1.90 51.42 13.84
N THR A 97 -1.78 52.26 12.80
CA THR A 97 -1.43 52.02 11.40
C THR A 97 -1.57 50.60 10.83
N HIS A 98 -2.47 50.45 9.86
CA HIS A 98 -2.51 49.37 8.84
C HIS A 98 -2.05 47.98 9.33
N THR A 99 -2.79 47.39 10.27
CA THR A 99 -2.66 45.98 10.63
C THR A 99 -3.98 45.27 10.35
N ASP A 100 -3.87 44.03 9.85
CA ASP A 100 -4.97 43.21 9.37
C ASP A 100 -6.01 42.98 10.47
N MET A 101 -7.29 42.87 10.09
CA MET A 101 -8.41 42.66 11.02
C MET A 101 -8.21 41.45 11.97
N SER A 102 -7.36 40.49 11.58
CA SER A 102 -6.98 39.32 12.38
C SER A 102 -6.21 39.66 13.67
N ASP A 103 -5.37 40.69 13.65
CA ASP A 103 -4.49 41.02 14.78
C ASP A 103 -5.26 41.72 15.91
N LYS A 104 -6.31 42.46 15.54
CA LYS A 104 -7.26 43.06 16.50
C LYS A 104 -8.07 41.99 17.21
N GLN A 105 -8.60 41.00 16.49
CA GLN A 105 -9.41 39.95 17.11
C GLN A 105 -8.58 39.03 18.02
N THR A 106 -7.31 38.80 17.67
CA THR A 106 -6.38 38.00 18.49
C THR A 106 -6.07 38.67 19.84
N SER A 107 -5.89 40.00 19.88
CA SER A 107 -5.67 40.74 21.14
C SER A 107 -6.90 40.76 22.05
N PHE A 108 -8.11 40.89 21.47
CA PHE A 108 -9.35 40.75 22.25
C PHE A 108 -9.54 39.34 22.83
N GLN A 109 -9.07 38.30 22.14
CA GLN A 109 -9.14 36.93 22.63
C GLN A 109 -8.13 36.65 23.74
N SER A 110 -6.92 37.23 23.69
CA SER A 110 -5.93 37.05 24.78
C SER A 110 -6.42 37.64 26.10
N GLU A 111 -6.99 38.84 26.07
CA GLU A 111 -7.45 39.51 27.30
C GLU A 111 -8.59 38.76 28.00
N LYS A 112 -9.51 38.16 27.23
CA LYS A 112 -10.58 37.31 27.76
C LYS A 112 -10.11 36.00 28.38
N ILE A 113 -8.92 35.52 27.99
CA ILE A 113 -8.37 34.24 28.45
C ILE A 113 -7.45 34.44 29.66
N THR A 114 -6.81 35.61 29.77
CA THR A 114 -5.89 35.95 30.85
C THR A 114 -6.60 36.61 32.04
N PHE A 115 -7.65 37.40 31.81
CA PHE A 115 -8.28 38.21 32.86
C PHE A 115 -9.75 37.87 33.10
N ILE A 116 -10.16 37.92 34.37
CA ILE A 116 -11.56 37.81 34.78
C ILE A 116 -11.99 39.06 35.55
N PRO A 117 -13.16 39.65 35.24
CA PRO A 117 -13.65 40.81 35.99
C PRO A 117 -14.07 40.41 37.42
N LEU A 118 -13.80 41.30 38.37
CA LEU A 118 -14.07 41.11 39.80
C LEU A 118 -15.55 40.77 40.09
N SER A 119 -16.48 41.31 39.31
CA SER A 119 -17.91 40.97 39.41
C SER A 119 -18.16 39.48 39.16
N THR A 120 -17.69 38.94 38.03
CA THR A 120 -17.81 37.51 37.68
C THR A 120 -17.04 36.61 38.66
N ALA A 121 -15.84 37.02 39.09
CA ALA A 121 -15.08 36.27 40.09
C ALA A 121 -15.82 36.16 41.43
N LYS A 122 -16.54 37.23 41.84
CA LYS A 122 -17.36 37.24 43.07
C LYS A 122 -18.63 36.41 42.98
N GLU A 123 -19.20 36.22 41.79
CA GLU A 123 -20.34 35.34 41.59
C GLU A 123 -19.98 33.88 41.86
N ILE A 124 -18.76 33.48 41.50
CA ILE A 124 -18.26 32.11 41.69
C ILE A 124 -17.67 31.94 43.10
N ASN A 125 -16.90 32.93 43.60
CA ASN A 125 -16.36 32.94 44.96
C ASN A 125 -16.56 34.32 45.63
N PRO A 126 -17.46 34.45 46.63
CA PRO A 126 -17.77 35.72 47.30
C PRO A 126 -16.57 36.41 47.97
N ASN A 127 -15.48 35.68 48.24
CA ASN A 127 -14.27 36.21 48.87
C ASN A 127 -13.18 36.66 47.89
N ALA A 128 -13.43 36.62 46.56
CA ALA A 128 -12.47 36.99 45.54
C ALA A 128 -12.00 38.46 45.65
N LYS A 129 -10.69 38.67 45.51
CA LYS A 129 -10.03 39.98 45.48
C LYS A 129 -9.33 40.19 44.13
N VAL A 130 -9.00 41.46 43.85
CA VAL A 130 -8.14 41.83 42.72
C VAL A 130 -6.76 41.18 42.91
N ASP A 131 -6.15 40.72 41.81
CA ASP A 131 -4.90 39.95 41.74
C ASP A 131 -4.96 38.50 42.28
N ASP A 132 -6.14 37.98 42.64
CA ASP A 132 -6.29 36.56 42.92
C ASP A 132 -6.22 35.73 41.63
N THR A 133 -5.71 34.50 41.72
CA THR A 133 -5.72 33.51 40.63
C THR A 133 -7.07 32.80 40.57
N PHE A 134 -7.63 32.67 39.37
CA PHE A 134 -8.95 32.10 39.15
C PHE A 134 -8.99 31.17 37.92
N ASP A 135 -9.83 30.14 38.00
CA ASP A 135 -10.10 29.21 36.90
C ASP A 135 -11.04 29.86 35.87
N ILE A 136 -10.53 30.15 34.67
CA ILE A 136 -11.30 30.76 33.58
C ILE A 136 -11.71 29.67 32.56
N PRO A 137 -13.01 29.40 32.36
CA PRO A 137 -13.46 28.52 31.29
C PRO A 137 -13.26 29.20 29.93
N ILE A 138 -12.64 28.49 29.00
CA ILE A 138 -12.37 28.92 27.64
C ILE A 138 -13.31 28.16 26.69
N ASP A 139 -14.10 28.89 25.91
CA ASP A 139 -14.83 28.32 24.79
C ASP A 139 -13.95 28.32 23.52
N ILE A 140 -13.50 27.13 23.10
CA ILE A 140 -12.71 26.95 21.87
C ILE A 140 -13.51 27.36 20.62
N SER A 141 -14.85 27.32 20.68
CA SER A 141 -15.72 27.69 19.56
C SER A 141 -15.64 29.18 19.23
N GLU A 142 -15.25 30.01 20.21
CA GLU A 142 -15.05 31.44 20.02
C GLU A 142 -13.69 31.78 19.38
N PHE A 143 -12.78 30.80 19.25
CA PHE A 143 -11.46 31.03 18.68
C PHE A 143 -11.52 31.32 17.19
N ASP A 144 -10.69 32.28 16.78
CA ASP A 144 -10.52 32.59 15.37
C ASP A 144 -9.90 31.42 14.62
N LYS A 145 -10.21 31.33 13.33
CA LYS A 145 -9.65 30.32 12.41
C LYS A 145 -8.11 30.27 12.45
N HIS A 146 -7.46 31.41 12.70
CA HIS A 146 -6.01 31.56 12.79
C HIS A 146 -5.39 30.86 14.02
N ILE A 147 -6.18 30.60 15.07
CA ILE A 147 -5.77 29.85 16.28
C ILE A 147 -6.25 28.40 16.16
N PHE A 148 -7.49 28.21 15.73
CA PHE A 148 -8.12 26.88 15.63
C PHE A 148 -7.43 25.95 14.60
N VAL A 149 -7.10 26.45 13.40
CA VAL A 149 -6.48 25.62 12.35
C VAL A 149 -5.12 25.04 12.80
N PRO A 150 -4.20 25.84 13.38
CA PRO A 150 -2.96 25.33 13.96
C PRO A 150 -3.16 24.29 15.09
N ILE A 151 -4.18 24.43 15.94
CA ILE A 151 -4.50 23.43 16.98
C ILE A 151 -4.80 22.09 16.33
N ILE A 152 -5.72 22.07 15.36
CA ILE A 152 -6.10 20.83 14.66
C ILE A 152 -4.93 20.23 13.89
N GLN A 153 -4.09 21.06 13.27
CA GLN A 153 -2.89 20.58 12.57
C GLN A 153 -1.89 19.94 13.53
N THR A 154 -1.62 20.58 14.66
CA THR A 154 -0.72 20.05 15.72
C THR A 154 -1.29 18.76 16.29
N PHE A 155 -2.59 18.72 16.53
CA PHE A 155 -3.31 17.55 17.02
C PHE A 155 -3.18 16.36 16.06
N LYS A 156 -3.45 16.59 14.76
CA LYS A 156 -3.25 15.56 13.71
C LYS A 156 -1.82 15.05 13.69
N GLN A 157 -0.83 15.96 13.74
CA GLN A 157 0.59 15.59 13.75
C GLN A 157 0.95 14.71 14.95
N LYS A 158 0.52 15.10 16.16
CA LYS A 158 0.78 14.30 17.37
C LYS A 158 0.05 12.97 17.38
N ILE A 159 -1.18 12.89 16.88
CA ILE A 159 -1.86 11.61 16.67
C ILE A 159 -1.04 10.72 15.73
N HIS A 160 -0.53 11.26 14.63
CA HIS A 160 0.32 10.49 13.71
C HIS A 160 1.63 10.06 14.36
N GLU A 161 2.27 10.89 15.18
CA GLU A 161 3.45 10.52 15.98
C GLU A 161 3.15 9.42 16.98
N PHE A 162 2.04 9.54 17.72
CA PHE A 162 1.62 8.55 18.69
C PHE A 162 1.30 7.21 18.03
N THR A 163 0.56 7.22 16.92
CA THR A 163 0.23 6.03 16.13
C THR A 163 1.49 5.33 15.63
N ARG A 164 2.48 6.10 15.12
CA ARG A 164 3.77 5.57 14.67
C ARG A 164 4.54 4.88 15.81
N LYS A 165 4.51 5.46 17.01
CA LYS A 165 5.15 4.86 18.18
C LYS A 165 4.49 3.54 18.57
N LEU A 166 3.16 3.46 18.53
CA LEU A 166 2.42 2.23 18.81
C LEU A 166 2.70 1.13 17.77
N ILE A 167 2.67 1.48 16.48
CA ILE A 167 2.99 0.54 15.39
C ILE A 167 4.42 0.01 15.58
N TYR A 168 5.39 0.89 15.82
CA TYR A 168 6.77 0.46 16.08
C TYR A 168 6.87 -0.50 17.28
N GLN A 169 6.25 -0.16 18.41
CA GLN A 169 6.25 -1.03 19.60
C GLN A 169 5.61 -2.40 19.34
N LYS A 170 4.56 -2.46 18.52
CA LYS A 170 3.87 -3.72 18.18
C LYS A 170 4.67 -4.60 17.22
N TYR A 171 5.26 -4.02 16.17
CA TYR A 171 5.90 -4.81 15.10
C TYR A 171 7.41 -4.97 15.23
N PHE A 172 8.09 -4.13 16.00
CA PHE A 172 9.54 -4.28 16.21
C PHE A 172 9.92 -5.65 16.80
N PRO A 173 9.19 -6.22 17.79
CA PRO A 173 9.44 -7.58 18.27
C PRO A 173 9.16 -8.67 17.22
N LEU A 174 8.32 -8.38 16.23
CA LEU A 174 7.95 -9.27 15.13
C LEU A 174 8.93 -9.15 13.93
N LYS A 175 10.03 -8.40 14.08
CA LYS A 175 11.07 -8.36 13.06
C LYS A 175 11.61 -9.77 12.79
N ASN A 176 11.79 -10.11 11.52
CA ASN A 176 12.14 -11.44 11.03
C ASN A 176 11.07 -12.52 11.21
N SER A 177 9.80 -12.14 11.37
CA SER A 177 8.68 -13.09 11.35
C SER A 177 7.92 -13.02 10.03
N ILE A 178 7.16 -14.07 9.75
CA ILE A 178 6.17 -14.07 8.67
C ILE A 178 4.86 -13.49 9.19
N ILE A 179 4.21 -12.67 8.38
CA ILE A 179 2.89 -12.12 8.65
C ILE A 179 2.05 -12.16 7.38
N LYS A 180 0.73 -12.18 7.54
CA LYS A 180 -0.17 -12.01 6.41
C LYS A 180 -0.36 -10.53 6.12
N ALA A 181 -0.30 -10.18 4.85
CA ALA A 181 -0.55 -8.82 4.41
C ALA A 181 -1.34 -8.80 3.10
N THR A 182 -2.19 -7.80 2.95
CA THR A 182 -3.03 -7.62 1.76
C THR A 182 -2.39 -6.62 0.82
N LEU A 183 -2.16 -7.01 -0.43
CA LEU A 183 -1.62 -6.10 -1.45
C LEU A 183 -2.66 -5.07 -1.88
N ILE A 184 -2.45 -3.78 -1.61
CA ILE A 184 -3.41 -2.73 -1.99
C ILE A 184 -3.04 -2.10 -3.33
N LYS A 185 -1.76 -1.77 -3.50
CA LYS A 185 -1.31 -0.95 -4.63
C LYS A 185 0.05 -1.40 -5.12
N LYS A 186 0.15 -1.56 -6.43
CA LYS A 186 1.42 -1.78 -7.13
C LYS A 186 1.96 -0.45 -7.64
N SER A 187 3.26 -0.24 -7.52
CA SER A 187 3.96 0.91 -8.07
C SER A 187 5.29 0.46 -8.68
N GLN A 188 5.91 1.30 -9.52
CA GLN A 188 7.16 0.93 -10.18
C GLN A 188 8.33 0.73 -9.21
N ASN A 189 8.30 1.42 -8.06
CA ASN A 189 9.34 1.39 -7.04
C ASN A 189 9.15 0.28 -5.99
N GLY A 190 7.94 -0.28 -5.90
CA GLY A 190 7.56 -1.23 -4.86
C GLY A 190 6.06 -1.39 -4.74
N PHE A 191 5.63 -2.22 -3.80
CA PHE A 191 4.22 -2.55 -3.54
C PHE A 191 3.82 -2.09 -2.14
N ASN A 192 2.61 -1.55 -2.02
CA ASN A 192 2.03 -1.16 -0.74
C ASN A 192 1.07 -2.24 -0.26
N TYR A 193 1.24 -2.63 0.98
CA TYR A 193 0.48 -3.65 1.67
C TYR A 193 -0.27 -3.07 2.87
N LEU A 194 -1.26 -3.81 3.33
CA LEU A 194 -2.01 -3.56 4.53
C LEU A 194 -1.88 -4.75 5.47
N LEU A 195 -1.41 -4.52 6.69
CA LEU A 195 -1.44 -5.52 7.76
C LEU A 195 -2.73 -5.34 8.54
N GLU A 196 -3.39 -6.47 8.85
CA GLU A 196 -4.63 -6.50 9.64
C GLU A 196 -5.73 -5.56 9.10
N GLY A 197 -5.71 -5.24 7.80
CA GLY A 197 -6.69 -4.37 7.17
C GLY A 197 -6.53 -2.87 7.45
N GLU A 198 -5.52 -2.41 8.19
CA GLU A 198 -5.38 -1.00 8.57
C GLU A 198 -3.94 -0.44 8.49
N ILE A 199 -2.92 -1.26 8.78
CA ILE A 199 -1.57 -0.75 9.00
C ILE A 199 -0.77 -0.78 7.70
N PRO A 200 -0.30 0.39 7.20
CA PRO A 200 0.43 0.44 5.95
C PRO A 200 1.80 -0.22 6.09
N ALA A 201 2.15 -1.04 5.10
CA ALA A 201 3.46 -1.61 4.93
C ALA A 201 3.96 -1.44 3.50
N TYR A 202 5.27 -1.52 3.32
CA TYR A 202 5.90 -1.31 2.01
C TYR A 202 6.88 -2.42 1.69
N MET A 203 6.77 -2.96 0.47
CA MET A 203 7.71 -3.92 -0.08
C MET A 203 8.47 -3.25 -1.23
N PRO A 204 9.78 -2.97 -1.08
CA PRO A 204 10.56 -2.34 -2.15
C PRO A 204 10.79 -3.32 -3.30
N LYS A 205 10.96 -2.81 -4.52
CA LYS A 205 11.14 -3.62 -5.74
C LYS A 205 12.18 -4.75 -5.64
N PRO A 206 13.36 -4.56 -5.03
CA PRO A 206 14.33 -5.64 -4.89
C PRO A 206 13.80 -6.85 -4.11
N ASN A 207 12.84 -6.64 -3.21
CA ASN A 207 12.29 -7.64 -2.29
C ASN A 207 11.03 -8.32 -2.81
N ILE A 208 10.49 -7.84 -3.93
CA ILE A 208 9.30 -8.39 -4.59
C ILE A 208 9.69 -9.62 -5.40
N SER A 209 9.03 -10.75 -5.14
CA SER A 209 9.13 -11.98 -5.95
C SER A 209 8.63 -11.73 -7.39
N ASN A 210 9.13 -12.48 -8.38
CA ASN A 210 8.84 -12.23 -9.80
C ASN A 210 7.40 -12.61 -10.24
N PHE A 211 6.45 -12.66 -9.30
CA PHE A 211 5.09 -13.11 -9.55
C PHE A 211 4.09 -11.95 -9.73
N ASN A 212 3.14 -12.16 -10.62
CA ASN A 212 1.99 -11.28 -10.78
C ASN A 212 0.91 -11.66 -9.75
N ILE A 213 0.94 -11.02 -8.59
CA ILE A 213 -0.08 -11.15 -7.54
C ILE A 213 -1.25 -10.21 -7.85
N ALA A 214 -2.51 -10.62 -7.72
CA ALA A 214 -3.63 -9.71 -7.97
C ALA A 214 -3.76 -8.66 -6.85
N LEU A 215 -4.32 -7.49 -7.14
CA LEU A 215 -4.65 -6.52 -6.10
C LEU A 215 -5.68 -7.11 -5.13
N ASN A 216 -5.65 -6.66 -3.88
CA ASN A 216 -6.48 -7.12 -2.76
C ASN A 216 -6.32 -8.62 -2.41
N THR A 217 -5.22 -9.23 -2.82
CA THR A 217 -4.88 -10.60 -2.42
C THR A 217 -4.12 -10.57 -1.10
N GLU A 218 -4.48 -11.44 -0.18
CA GLU A 218 -3.73 -11.69 1.05
C GLU A 218 -2.64 -12.73 0.79
N GLU A 219 -1.42 -12.44 1.23
CA GLU A 219 -0.30 -13.38 1.13
C GLU A 219 0.60 -13.34 2.38
N GLU A 220 1.32 -14.44 2.60
CA GLU A 220 2.34 -14.55 3.65
C GLU A 220 3.63 -13.86 3.20
N VAL A 221 4.02 -12.81 3.91
CA VAL A 221 5.21 -11.97 3.64
C VAL A 221 6.11 -11.93 4.87
N PHE A 222 7.40 -11.69 4.65
CA PHE A 222 8.39 -11.58 5.72
C PHE A 222 8.60 -10.12 6.13
N ILE A 223 8.65 -9.85 7.43
CA ILE A 223 9.03 -8.53 7.96
C ILE A 223 10.56 -8.44 7.99
N GLU A 224 11.13 -7.74 7.01
CA GLU A 224 12.58 -7.56 6.92
C GLU A 224 13.08 -6.51 7.92
N ASP A 225 12.37 -5.39 8.02
CA ASP A 225 12.74 -4.34 8.97
C ASP A 225 11.54 -3.54 9.45
N VAL A 226 11.70 -2.92 10.62
CA VAL A 226 10.74 -1.99 11.21
C VAL A 226 11.50 -0.73 11.60
N LEU A 227 11.26 0.34 10.84
CA LEU A 227 11.95 1.62 10.94
C LEU A 227 11.16 2.59 11.82
N ASP A 228 11.84 3.26 12.74
CA ASP A 228 11.19 4.21 13.66
C ASP A 228 10.72 5.48 12.92
N ASN A 229 11.60 6.08 12.10
CA ASN A 229 11.42 7.41 11.50
C ASN A 229 11.18 7.39 9.99
N GLN A 230 10.26 6.55 9.50
CA GLN A 230 9.80 6.58 8.10
C GLN A 230 8.50 7.38 7.95
N LYS A 231 8.38 8.13 6.84
CA LYS A 231 7.19 8.94 6.55
C LYS A 231 6.03 8.11 6.01
N ASP A 232 6.31 7.20 5.07
CA ASP A 232 5.26 6.50 4.32
C ASP A 232 4.88 5.16 4.97
N SER A 233 5.87 4.36 5.33
CA SER A 233 5.67 3.06 5.99
C SER A 233 6.85 2.73 6.89
N GLN A 234 6.56 2.41 8.15
CA GLN A 234 7.56 1.92 9.11
C GLN A 234 7.92 0.45 8.85
N ILE A 235 7.01 -0.33 8.27
CA ILE A 235 7.19 -1.77 8.09
C ILE A 235 7.70 -2.04 6.67
N ILE A 236 8.89 -2.63 6.59
CA ILE A 236 9.50 -3.06 5.33
C ILE A 236 9.34 -4.56 5.18
N LEU A 237 8.72 -4.95 4.07
CA LEU A 237 8.39 -6.33 3.77
C LEU A 237 9.31 -6.94 2.71
N SER A 238 9.35 -8.27 2.68
CA SER A 238 9.99 -9.06 1.63
C SER A 238 9.18 -10.31 1.32
N SER A 239 8.99 -10.61 0.04
CA SER A 239 8.43 -11.91 -0.42
C SER A 239 9.51 -12.85 -0.95
N LYS A 240 10.74 -12.35 -1.11
CA LYS A 240 11.89 -13.11 -1.60
C LYS A 240 12.63 -13.91 -0.53
N GLU A 241 12.46 -13.53 0.73
CA GLU A 241 13.26 -14.07 1.82
C GLU A 241 13.18 -15.61 1.90
N GLY A 242 14.34 -16.25 2.13
CA GLY A 242 14.46 -17.71 2.24
C GLY A 242 13.73 -18.26 3.47
N MET A 243 13.55 -17.44 4.51
CA MET A 243 12.82 -17.80 5.73
C MET A 243 11.37 -18.21 5.45
N ILE A 244 10.73 -17.60 4.43
CA ILE A 244 9.36 -17.98 4.03
C ILE A 244 9.30 -19.45 3.62
N LEU A 245 10.25 -19.87 2.79
CA LEU A 245 10.35 -21.26 2.36
C LEU A 245 10.69 -22.18 3.54
N LYS A 246 11.56 -21.73 4.46
CA LYS A 246 11.93 -22.50 5.66
C LYS A 246 10.72 -22.79 6.56
N GLU A 247 9.88 -21.79 6.83
CA GLU A 247 8.68 -21.99 7.66
C GLU A 247 7.63 -22.87 6.96
N LYS A 248 7.41 -22.68 5.65
CA LYS A 248 6.51 -23.55 4.87
C LYS A 248 6.98 -25.01 4.88
N LEU A 249 8.28 -25.25 4.70
CA LEU A 249 8.87 -26.59 4.80
C LEU A 249 8.72 -27.17 6.19
N LYS A 250 8.94 -26.38 7.24
CA LYS A 250 8.76 -26.82 8.62
C LYS A 250 7.32 -27.23 8.91
N ARG A 251 6.34 -26.50 8.39
CA ARG A 251 4.90 -26.80 8.53
C ARG A 251 4.47 -28.06 7.77
N GLU A 252 5.04 -28.30 6.58
CA GLU A 252 4.63 -29.41 5.71
C GLU A 252 5.38 -30.72 6.02
N ILE A 253 6.56 -30.67 6.64
CA ILE A 253 7.46 -31.81 6.82
C ILE A 253 7.56 -32.16 8.32
N PRO A 254 6.85 -33.22 8.79
CA PRO A 254 6.85 -33.62 10.20
C PRO A 254 8.23 -33.90 10.76
N GLU A 255 9.15 -34.43 9.96
CA GLU A 255 10.52 -34.73 10.39
C GLU A 255 11.33 -33.47 10.71
N VAL A 256 11.02 -32.35 10.07
CA VAL A 256 11.63 -31.03 10.35
C VAL A 256 10.94 -30.38 11.54
N GLU A 257 9.61 -30.52 11.66
CA GLU A 257 8.85 -30.03 12.81
C GLU A 257 9.27 -30.73 14.12
N ALA A 258 9.43 -32.06 14.08
CA ALA A 258 9.86 -32.88 15.20
C ALA A 258 11.35 -32.72 15.55
N GLY A 259 12.12 -31.95 14.77
CA GLY A 259 13.55 -31.72 15.01
C GLY A 259 14.45 -32.93 14.71
N ILE A 260 13.98 -33.90 13.91
CA ILE A 260 14.81 -35.03 13.44
C ILE A 260 15.76 -34.55 12.34
N LEU A 261 15.25 -33.69 11.46
CA LEU A 261 16.00 -33.03 10.39
C LEU A 261 16.04 -31.52 10.63
N GLU A 262 17.19 -30.91 10.40
CA GLU A 262 17.38 -29.46 10.47
C GLU A 262 17.63 -28.88 9.08
N ILE A 263 16.89 -27.83 8.75
CA ILE A 263 17.17 -26.98 7.58
C ILE A 263 18.30 -26.03 7.96
N VAL A 264 19.48 -26.26 7.39
CA VAL A 264 20.72 -25.53 7.68
C VAL A 264 20.68 -24.17 6.97
N ASN A 265 20.69 -24.18 5.64
CA ASN A 265 20.68 -22.97 4.82
C ASN A 265 19.60 -23.06 3.74
N VAL A 266 19.08 -21.91 3.35
CA VAL A 266 18.17 -21.74 2.21
C VAL A 266 18.75 -20.66 1.32
N ALA A 267 18.94 -20.97 0.04
CA ALA A 267 19.25 -20.01 -1.00
C ALA A 267 18.05 -19.95 -1.96
N ARG A 268 17.55 -18.76 -2.24
CA ARG A 268 16.23 -18.61 -2.88
C ARG A 268 16.23 -17.55 -3.97
N GLU A 269 15.88 -17.99 -5.17
CA GLU A 269 15.46 -17.11 -6.26
C GLU A 269 13.95 -17.25 -6.41
N ALA A 270 13.24 -16.40 -5.66
CA ALA A 270 11.80 -16.52 -5.48
C ALA A 270 11.05 -16.60 -6.81
N GLY A 271 10.24 -17.64 -6.92
CA GLY A 271 9.44 -17.97 -8.08
C GLY A 271 10.14 -18.63 -9.25
N LEU A 272 11.44 -18.87 -9.13
CA LEU A 272 12.21 -19.58 -10.15
C LEU A 272 12.74 -20.89 -9.57
N ARG A 273 13.63 -20.80 -8.59
CA ARG A 273 14.33 -21.95 -8.03
C ARG A 273 14.89 -21.65 -6.65
N SER A 274 14.83 -22.63 -5.77
CA SER A 274 15.46 -22.57 -4.45
C SER A 274 16.30 -23.80 -4.21
N LYS A 275 17.36 -23.64 -3.42
CA LYS A 275 18.15 -24.73 -2.87
C LYS A 275 18.04 -24.70 -1.35
N VAL A 276 17.79 -25.87 -0.79
CA VAL A 276 17.64 -26.06 0.65
C VAL A 276 18.61 -27.12 1.10
N SER A 277 19.47 -26.79 2.06
CA SER A 277 20.37 -27.77 2.66
C SER A 277 19.81 -28.30 3.96
N VAL A 278 19.90 -29.61 4.13
CA VAL A 278 19.38 -30.33 5.30
C VAL A 278 20.45 -31.25 5.87
N LYS A 279 20.39 -31.45 7.18
CA LYS A 279 21.17 -32.46 7.90
C LYS A 279 20.31 -33.12 8.96
N LYS A 280 20.73 -34.28 9.44
CA LYS A 280 20.22 -34.87 10.69
C LYS A 280 20.70 -34.10 11.90
N VAL A 281 19.82 -33.96 12.90
CA VAL A 281 20.14 -33.29 14.18
C VAL A 281 20.88 -34.22 15.14
N HIS A 282 20.44 -35.49 15.19
CA HIS A 282 21.04 -36.53 16.03
C HIS A 282 21.36 -37.78 15.19
N GLU A 283 22.36 -38.55 15.62
CA GLU A 283 22.69 -39.88 15.10
C GLU A 283 22.16 -40.98 16.05
N ASP A 284 21.05 -40.70 16.74
CA ASP A 284 20.45 -41.61 17.70
C ASP A 284 19.73 -42.77 16.98
N GLU A 285 19.36 -43.82 17.73
CA GLU A 285 18.71 -45.03 17.19
C GLU A 285 17.42 -44.73 16.39
N ASN A 286 16.69 -43.64 16.72
CA ASN A 286 15.52 -43.19 15.96
C ASN A 286 15.86 -42.47 14.63
N SER A 287 17.10 -42.01 14.47
CA SER A 287 17.63 -41.32 13.28
C SER A 287 18.44 -42.27 12.37
N GLN A 288 18.81 -43.43 12.90
CA GLN A 288 19.41 -44.56 12.18
C GLN A 288 18.38 -45.22 11.26
N GLY A 289 18.17 -44.62 10.09
CA GLY A 289 17.32 -45.18 9.04
C GLY A 289 16.55 -44.13 8.22
N VAL A 290 16.46 -42.89 8.73
CA VAL A 290 15.79 -41.79 8.02
C VAL A 290 16.73 -41.27 6.93
N ASP A 291 16.33 -41.31 5.66
CA ASP A 291 17.08 -40.62 4.59
C ASP A 291 16.75 -39.13 4.63
N GLU A 292 17.76 -38.32 4.91
CA GLU A 292 17.65 -36.87 5.05
C GLU A 292 17.21 -36.16 3.77
N VAL A 293 17.35 -36.78 2.58
CA VAL A 293 16.79 -36.20 1.34
C VAL A 293 15.47 -36.89 0.98
N GLY A 294 15.42 -38.21 1.02
CA GLY A 294 14.25 -39.00 0.66
C GLY A 294 13.00 -38.68 1.48
N SER A 295 13.15 -38.44 2.79
CA SER A 295 12.01 -38.10 3.66
C SER A 295 11.40 -36.74 3.32
N LEU A 296 12.20 -35.74 2.93
CA LEU A 296 11.64 -34.44 2.51
C LEU A 296 10.97 -34.51 1.13
N ILE A 297 11.50 -35.32 0.21
CA ILE A 297 10.92 -35.52 -1.12
C ILE A 297 9.54 -36.21 -1.01
N GLY A 298 9.41 -37.18 -0.11
CA GLY A 298 8.23 -38.02 0.02
C GLY A 298 8.10 -39.03 -1.13
N LYS A 299 7.11 -39.92 -1.05
CA LYS A 299 6.89 -40.95 -2.08
C LYS A 299 6.71 -40.30 -3.45
N ASN A 300 7.59 -40.61 -4.40
CA ASN A 300 7.65 -40.04 -5.76
C ASN A 300 7.70 -38.50 -5.81
N GLY A 301 8.23 -37.81 -4.81
CA GLY A 301 8.32 -36.34 -4.82
C GLY A 301 7.03 -35.61 -4.51
N SER A 302 6.00 -36.31 -4.00
CA SER A 302 4.69 -35.74 -3.72
C SER A 302 4.73 -34.55 -2.77
N ARG A 303 5.54 -34.61 -1.69
CA ARG A 303 5.57 -33.56 -0.67
C ARG A 303 6.17 -32.25 -1.21
N ILE A 304 7.33 -32.33 -1.86
CA ILE A 304 7.94 -31.17 -2.52
C ILE A 304 7.05 -30.65 -3.66
N ALA A 305 6.39 -31.53 -4.41
CA ALA A 305 5.49 -31.10 -5.49
C ALA A 305 4.31 -30.28 -4.96
N THR A 306 3.79 -30.60 -3.78
CA THR A 306 2.75 -29.79 -3.11
C THR A 306 3.30 -28.41 -2.73
N ILE A 307 4.47 -28.33 -2.09
CA ILE A 307 5.09 -27.07 -1.70
C ILE A 307 5.43 -26.21 -2.93
N ASN A 308 5.96 -26.82 -4.00
CA ASN A 308 6.24 -26.12 -5.25
C ASN A 308 4.97 -25.46 -5.80
N LYS A 309 3.80 -26.11 -5.70
CA LYS A 309 2.52 -25.52 -6.13
C LYS A 309 2.08 -24.37 -5.22
N GLU A 310 2.27 -24.50 -3.91
CA GLU A 310 1.95 -23.44 -2.95
C GLU A 310 2.80 -22.18 -3.17
N ILE A 311 4.07 -22.35 -3.57
CA ILE A 311 5.00 -21.26 -3.88
C ILE A 311 5.00 -20.97 -5.39
N LEU A 312 3.81 -21.02 -6.00
CA LEU A 312 3.54 -20.56 -7.38
C LEU A 312 4.44 -21.18 -8.46
N GLY A 313 4.84 -22.44 -8.28
CA GLY A 313 5.66 -23.19 -9.25
C GLY A 313 7.17 -23.03 -9.10
N GLU A 314 7.65 -22.41 -8.02
CA GLU A 314 9.07 -22.35 -7.68
C GLU A 314 9.67 -23.77 -7.58
N LYS A 315 10.81 -24.03 -8.24
CA LYS A 315 11.46 -25.35 -8.18
C LYS A 315 12.36 -25.46 -6.94
N ILE A 316 12.05 -26.38 -6.03
CA ILE A 316 12.88 -26.61 -4.84
C ILE A 316 13.82 -27.80 -5.07
N ASP A 317 15.12 -27.57 -4.90
CA ASP A 317 16.12 -28.64 -4.78
C ASP A 317 16.52 -28.83 -3.31
N ILE A 318 16.50 -30.07 -2.84
CA ILE A 318 16.96 -30.42 -1.50
C ILE A 318 18.32 -31.11 -1.63
N VAL A 319 19.30 -30.63 -0.86
CA VAL A 319 20.68 -31.13 -0.89
C VAL A 319 21.16 -31.47 0.51
N ARG A 320 22.04 -32.46 0.62
CA ARG A 320 22.67 -32.83 1.89
C ARG A 320 23.70 -31.77 2.29
N TYR A 321 23.55 -31.23 3.50
CA TYR A 321 24.60 -30.45 4.14
C TYR A 321 25.74 -31.38 4.55
N ASP A 322 26.98 -30.91 4.40
CA ASP A 322 28.16 -31.62 4.87
C ASP A 322 29.08 -30.60 5.57
N PRO A 323 29.64 -30.91 6.75
CA PRO A 323 30.60 -30.02 7.41
C PRO A 323 31.88 -29.83 6.58
N ASN A 324 32.23 -30.78 5.70
CA ASN A 324 33.28 -30.61 4.73
C ASN A 324 32.78 -29.75 3.56
N ILE A 325 33.31 -28.53 3.46
CA ILE A 325 32.90 -27.55 2.45
C ILE A 325 33.01 -28.07 1.00
N THR A 326 34.01 -28.89 0.70
CA THR A 326 34.21 -29.48 -0.62
C THR A 326 33.05 -30.41 -0.97
N LYS A 327 32.67 -31.30 -0.05
CA LYS A 327 31.51 -32.18 -0.22
C LYS A 327 30.21 -31.38 -0.29
N TYR A 328 30.07 -30.34 0.51
CA TYR A 328 28.89 -29.50 0.52
C TYR A 328 28.70 -28.74 -0.80
N ILE A 329 29.78 -28.21 -1.40
CA ILE A 329 29.75 -27.58 -2.73
C ILE A 329 29.34 -28.59 -3.80
N ILE A 330 29.89 -29.81 -3.76
CA ILE A 330 29.51 -30.89 -4.69
C ILE A 330 28.01 -31.17 -4.60
N ASN A 331 27.47 -31.29 -3.38
CA ASN A 331 26.04 -31.51 -3.14
C ASN A 331 25.20 -30.32 -3.62
N ALA A 332 25.64 -29.08 -3.38
CA ALA A 332 24.92 -27.86 -3.75
C ALA A 332 24.79 -27.68 -5.28
N LEU A 333 25.75 -28.18 -6.06
CA LEU A 333 25.70 -28.13 -7.53
C LEU A 333 24.76 -29.16 -8.17
N SER A 334 24.17 -30.07 -7.39
CA SER A 334 23.14 -31.00 -7.84
C SER A 334 22.04 -30.26 -8.63
N PRO A 335 21.65 -30.75 -9.82
CA PRO A 335 21.87 -32.09 -10.37
C PRO A 335 23.17 -32.30 -11.16
N ALA A 336 24.05 -31.30 -11.25
CA ALA A 336 25.30 -31.45 -11.98
C ALA A 336 26.30 -32.33 -11.21
N ARG A 337 26.98 -33.21 -11.93
CA ARG A 337 28.10 -34.01 -11.40
C ARG A 337 29.41 -33.24 -11.52
N VAL A 338 30.32 -33.47 -10.59
CA VAL A 338 31.59 -32.77 -10.42
C VAL A 338 32.72 -33.80 -10.53
N VAL A 339 33.72 -33.48 -11.33
CA VAL A 339 34.92 -34.29 -11.55
C VAL A 339 36.01 -33.96 -10.53
N TYR A 340 36.25 -32.67 -10.33
CA TYR A 340 37.34 -32.19 -9.50
C TYR A 340 36.99 -30.84 -8.91
N ILE A 341 37.49 -30.58 -7.71
CA ILE A 341 37.29 -29.32 -6.99
C ILE A 341 38.56 -28.94 -6.24
N GLU A 342 38.96 -27.68 -6.36
CA GLU A 342 40.12 -27.14 -5.66
C GLU A 342 39.86 -25.77 -5.06
N GLU A 343 40.43 -25.53 -3.88
CA GLU A 343 40.41 -24.22 -3.25
C GLU A 343 41.46 -23.29 -3.88
N VAL A 344 41.03 -22.11 -4.33
CA VAL A 344 41.89 -21.09 -4.91
C VAL A 344 42.45 -20.21 -3.78
N LYS A 345 43.56 -20.65 -3.17
CA LYS A 345 44.18 -19.99 -1.99
C LYS A 345 44.61 -18.52 -2.17
N LYS A 346 44.62 -17.99 -3.40
CA LYS A 346 45.09 -16.61 -3.70
C LYS A 346 43.99 -15.54 -3.71
N SER A 347 42.72 -15.89 -3.50
CA SER A 347 41.62 -14.91 -3.50
C SER A 347 41.31 -14.34 -2.12
N LYS A 348 40.81 -13.10 -2.06
CA LYS A 348 40.12 -12.58 -0.87
C LYS A 348 38.79 -13.34 -0.70
N GLY A 349 38.76 -14.30 0.22
CA GLY A 349 37.61 -15.16 0.53
C GLY A 349 37.76 -16.61 0.04
N GLN A 350 36.87 -17.49 0.52
CA GLN A 350 36.81 -18.90 0.13
C GLN A 350 36.28 -19.04 -1.30
N LYS A 351 37.21 -19.29 -2.23
CA LYS A 351 36.91 -19.49 -3.64
C LYS A 351 37.30 -20.90 -4.06
N PHE A 352 36.42 -21.56 -4.80
CA PHE A 352 36.62 -22.90 -5.30
C PHE A 352 36.51 -22.91 -6.82
N LEU A 353 37.47 -23.56 -7.47
CA LEU A 353 37.36 -23.93 -8.87
C LEU A 353 36.76 -25.34 -8.93
N VAL A 354 35.68 -25.48 -9.68
CA VAL A 354 34.95 -26.72 -9.84
C VAL A 354 34.99 -27.14 -11.31
N VAL A 355 35.53 -28.32 -11.56
CA VAL A 355 35.59 -28.94 -12.87
C VAL A 355 34.45 -29.95 -12.99
N VAL A 356 33.64 -29.78 -14.03
CA VAL A 356 32.48 -30.65 -14.31
C VAL A 356 32.66 -31.33 -15.67
N PRO A 357 31.97 -32.46 -15.92
CA PRO A 357 31.91 -33.04 -17.26
C PRO A 357 31.46 -32.00 -18.28
N THR A 358 31.98 -32.06 -19.51
CA THR A 358 31.69 -31.05 -20.54
C THR A 358 30.18 -30.92 -20.79
N SER A 359 29.48 -32.05 -20.82
CA SER A 359 28.03 -32.10 -20.98
C SER A 359 27.22 -31.52 -19.81
N HIS A 360 27.84 -31.40 -18.63
CA HIS A 360 27.20 -30.91 -17.41
C HIS A 360 27.53 -29.45 -17.10
N GLN A 361 28.41 -28.79 -17.86
CA GLN A 361 28.74 -27.37 -17.67
C GLN A 361 27.50 -26.47 -17.68
N ALA A 362 26.63 -26.62 -18.69
CA ALA A 362 25.39 -25.85 -18.78
C ALA A 362 24.42 -26.14 -17.61
N LYS A 363 24.36 -27.38 -17.12
CA LYS A 363 23.54 -27.77 -15.96
C LYS A 363 24.09 -27.17 -14.67
N ALA A 364 25.41 -27.18 -14.50
CA ALA A 364 26.08 -26.68 -13.32
C ALA A 364 25.94 -25.15 -13.20
N ILE A 365 26.09 -24.42 -14.29
CA ILE A 365 25.84 -22.96 -14.35
C ILE A 365 24.34 -22.68 -14.18
N GLY A 366 23.50 -23.41 -14.93
CA GLY A 366 22.06 -23.20 -14.98
C GLY A 366 21.65 -22.02 -15.85
N LYS A 367 20.37 -21.94 -16.21
CA LYS A 367 19.80 -20.80 -16.95
C LYS A 367 20.05 -19.51 -16.16
N ASN A 368 20.54 -18.45 -16.81
CA ASN A 368 20.91 -17.17 -16.18
C ASN A 368 21.86 -17.32 -14.96
N ALA A 369 22.70 -18.36 -14.95
CA ALA A 369 23.60 -18.67 -13.84
C ALA A 369 22.88 -18.89 -12.48
N ILE A 370 21.59 -19.23 -12.49
CA ILE A 370 20.80 -19.38 -11.26
C ILE A 370 21.35 -20.54 -10.40
N ASN A 371 21.73 -21.67 -10.98
CA ASN A 371 22.16 -22.83 -10.20
C ASN A 371 23.47 -22.56 -9.45
N VAL A 372 24.45 -21.95 -10.11
CA VAL A 372 25.73 -21.57 -9.48
C VAL A 372 25.55 -20.44 -8.46
N ARG A 373 24.67 -19.47 -8.72
CA ARG A 373 24.36 -18.39 -7.76
C ARG A 373 23.72 -18.94 -6.48
N LEU A 374 22.73 -19.82 -6.63
CA LEU A 374 22.11 -20.51 -5.50
C LEU A 374 23.13 -21.37 -4.73
N ALA A 375 24.03 -22.07 -5.43
CA ALA A 375 25.08 -22.85 -4.76
C ALA A 375 26.08 -21.96 -4.00
N ASN A 376 26.45 -20.80 -4.55
CA ASN A 376 27.30 -19.81 -3.90
C ASN A 376 26.66 -19.26 -2.62
N GLU A 377 25.40 -18.87 -2.70
CA GLU A 377 24.63 -18.34 -1.56
C GLU A 377 24.43 -19.41 -0.49
N LEU A 378 24.06 -20.63 -0.89
CA LEU A 378 23.81 -21.75 0.01
C LEU A 378 25.06 -22.16 0.79
N THR A 379 26.22 -22.19 0.13
CA THR A 379 27.50 -22.57 0.75
C THR A 379 28.28 -21.39 1.34
N ARG A 380 27.86 -20.15 1.02
CA ARG A 380 28.58 -18.90 1.32
C ARG A 380 30.01 -18.86 0.75
N THR A 381 30.23 -19.50 -0.40
CA THR A 381 31.52 -19.55 -1.09
C THR A 381 31.43 -18.99 -2.51
N LYS A 382 32.58 -18.69 -3.12
CA LYS A 382 32.65 -18.31 -4.54
C LYS A 382 33.03 -19.53 -5.39
N ILE A 383 32.10 -20.01 -6.20
CA ILE A 383 32.30 -21.18 -7.07
C ILE A 383 32.50 -20.73 -8.52
N ASP A 384 33.66 -21.05 -9.08
CA ASP A 384 33.94 -20.91 -10.51
C ASP A 384 33.79 -22.28 -11.19
N ILE A 385 33.01 -22.37 -12.26
CA ILE A 385 32.75 -23.64 -12.97
C ILE A 385 33.57 -23.67 -14.27
N LYS A 386 34.31 -24.76 -14.50
CA LYS A 386 34.98 -25.07 -15.77
C LYS A 386 34.58 -26.45 -16.29
N SER A 387 34.57 -26.60 -17.62
CA SER A 387 34.43 -27.93 -18.22
C SER A 387 35.74 -28.71 -18.08
N TYR A 388 35.63 -30.03 -18.05
CA TYR A 388 36.80 -30.93 -18.07
C TYR A 388 37.71 -30.63 -19.27
N LYS A 389 37.13 -30.46 -20.48
CA LYS A 389 37.91 -30.15 -21.69
C LYS A 389 38.65 -28.83 -21.60
N ASP A 390 38.01 -27.77 -21.10
CA ASP A 390 38.66 -26.46 -20.94
C ASP A 390 39.76 -26.50 -19.87
N TYR A 391 39.56 -27.28 -18.80
CA TYR A 391 40.57 -27.41 -17.75
C TYR A 391 41.84 -28.11 -18.26
N ILE A 392 41.69 -29.16 -19.06
CA ILE A 392 42.83 -29.89 -19.64
C ILE A 392 43.51 -29.07 -20.75
N SER A 393 42.77 -28.32 -21.57
CA SER A 393 43.35 -27.49 -22.65
C SER A 393 44.23 -26.34 -22.12
N GLU A 394 43.98 -25.88 -20.89
CA GLU A 394 44.86 -24.95 -20.16
C GLU A 394 46.17 -25.58 -19.66
N GLY A 395 46.45 -26.85 -20.01
CA GLY A 395 47.64 -27.58 -19.59
C GLY A 395 47.63 -28.03 -18.13
N LYS A 396 46.47 -27.98 -17.47
CA LYS A 396 46.30 -28.47 -16.10
C LYS A 396 45.91 -29.94 -16.12
N THR A 397 46.45 -30.72 -15.18
CA THR A 397 46.15 -32.15 -15.06
C THR A 397 45.43 -32.41 -13.76
N ILE A 398 44.37 -33.22 -13.81
CA ILE A 398 43.69 -33.71 -12.59
C ILE A 398 44.55 -34.83 -12.01
N THR A 399 45.20 -34.54 -10.89
CA THR A 399 46.09 -35.48 -10.19
C THR A 399 45.33 -36.56 -9.43
N HIS A 400 44.13 -36.23 -8.95
CA HIS A 400 43.24 -37.14 -8.23
C HIS A 400 41.78 -36.70 -8.39
N TRP A 401 40.89 -37.67 -8.55
CA TRP A 401 39.44 -37.46 -8.58
C TRP A 401 38.95 -37.35 -7.14
N ASN A 402 38.51 -36.16 -6.73
CA ASN A 402 38.15 -35.85 -5.35
C ASN A 402 36.67 -35.43 -5.18
N ALA A 403 35.85 -35.72 -6.19
CA ALA A 403 34.45 -35.34 -6.22
C ALA A 403 33.54 -36.55 -6.51
N ASN A 404 32.30 -36.30 -6.95
CA ASN A 404 31.31 -37.37 -7.11
C ASN A 404 31.41 -38.13 -8.44
N VAL A 405 32.28 -37.75 -9.37
CA VAL A 405 32.71 -38.62 -10.47
C VAL A 405 34.03 -39.26 -10.04
N GLU A 406 34.11 -40.58 -10.06
CA GLU A 406 35.21 -41.31 -9.42
C GLU A 406 36.38 -41.59 -10.36
N ASN A 407 36.12 -41.75 -11.66
CA ASN A 407 37.15 -42.13 -12.63
C ASN A 407 36.82 -41.69 -14.07
N GLN A 408 37.84 -41.81 -14.93
CA GLN A 408 37.78 -41.50 -16.35
C GLN A 408 36.65 -42.26 -17.08
N HIS A 409 36.45 -43.54 -16.75
CA HIS A 409 35.44 -44.36 -17.40
C HIS A 409 34.02 -43.87 -17.11
N GLU A 410 33.75 -43.46 -15.87
CA GLU A 410 32.48 -42.84 -15.48
C GLU A 410 32.27 -41.48 -16.18
N LEU A 411 33.32 -40.66 -16.28
CA LEU A 411 33.26 -39.41 -17.05
C LEU A 411 32.86 -39.67 -18.51
N GLU A 412 33.49 -40.65 -19.16
CA GLU A 412 33.15 -41.02 -20.53
C GLU A 412 31.70 -41.50 -20.66
N GLN A 413 31.19 -42.26 -19.69
CA GLN A 413 29.78 -42.68 -19.69
C GLN A 413 28.83 -41.48 -19.59
N ILE A 414 29.13 -40.51 -18.73
CA ILE A 414 28.32 -39.28 -18.58
C ILE A 414 28.33 -38.47 -19.88
N GLU A 415 29.49 -38.33 -20.52
CA GLU A 415 29.62 -37.61 -21.80
C GLU A 415 28.90 -38.35 -22.93
N LYS A 416 29.04 -39.69 -23.02
CA LYS A 416 28.32 -40.53 -24.00
C LYS A 416 26.81 -40.46 -23.80
N ALA A 417 26.32 -40.61 -22.57
CA ALA A 417 24.88 -40.56 -22.25
C ALA A 417 24.26 -39.20 -22.62
N SER A 418 25.04 -38.12 -22.53
CA SER A 418 24.59 -36.78 -22.93
C SER A 418 24.69 -36.53 -24.44
N SER A 419 25.47 -37.34 -25.15
CA SER A 419 25.67 -37.28 -26.61
C SER A 419 24.66 -38.12 -27.39
N VAL A 420 23.98 -39.06 -26.74
CA VAL A 420 22.85 -39.77 -27.35
C VAL A 420 21.72 -38.76 -27.55
N PRO A 421 21.28 -38.46 -28.79
CA PRO A 421 20.13 -37.61 -29.00
C PRO A 421 18.95 -38.25 -28.28
N HIS A 422 18.29 -37.50 -27.40
CA HIS A 422 16.93 -37.86 -27.00
C HIS A 422 16.15 -38.06 -28.30
N LYS A 423 15.83 -39.31 -28.65
CA LYS A 423 14.65 -39.57 -29.47
C LYS A 423 13.52 -38.96 -28.67
N THR A 424 13.05 -37.80 -29.11
CA THR A 424 11.69 -37.39 -28.84
C THR A 424 10.84 -38.61 -29.15
N THR A 425 10.30 -39.25 -28.13
CA THR A 425 9.11 -40.07 -28.30
C THR A 425 8.04 -39.10 -28.75
N GLU A 426 7.94 -38.92 -30.07
CA GLU A 426 6.67 -38.54 -30.68
C GLU A 426 5.65 -39.54 -30.13
N HIS A 427 4.80 -39.08 -29.22
CA HIS A 427 3.55 -39.75 -29.01
C HIS A 427 2.88 -39.83 -30.38
N LYS A 428 2.77 -41.05 -30.91
CA LYS A 428 2.01 -41.35 -32.12
C LYS A 428 0.54 -41.01 -31.83
N ASN A 429 0.17 -39.75 -32.04
CA ASN A 429 -1.21 -39.40 -32.29
C ASN A 429 -1.64 -40.21 -33.50
N HIS A 430 -2.63 -41.07 -33.30
CA HIS A 430 -3.23 -41.88 -34.35
C HIS A 430 -3.72 -40.96 -35.47
N ARG A 431 -2.95 -40.88 -36.56
CA ARG A 431 -3.42 -40.31 -37.82
C ARG A 431 -4.30 -41.36 -38.49
N TYR A 432 -5.61 -41.14 -38.45
CA TYR A 432 -6.48 -41.64 -39.52
C TYR A 432 -5.96 -41.09 -40.86
N THR A 433 -5.69 -41.98 -41.80
CA THR A 433 -5.19 -41.64 -43.13
C THR A 433 -6.30 -41.29 -44.11
N ARG A 434 -5.92 -40.45 -45.10
CA ARG A 434 -6.52 -40.12 -46.42
C ARG A 434 -7.37 -38.85 -46.40
N LYS A 435 -7.14 -37.85 -47.27
CA LYS A 435 -6.66 -37.85 -48.67
C LYS A 435 -5.91 -36.55 -48.98
N SER A 436 -4.97 -36.65 -49.91
CA SER A 436 -4.33 -35.54 -50.63
C SER A 436 -5.35 -34.54 -51.17
N PHE A 437 -5.26 -33.26 -50.79
CA PHE A 437 -5.74 -32.14 -51.59
C PHE A 437 -4.70 -31.01 -51.56
N SER A 438 -4.52 -30.41 -52.74
CA SER A 438 -3.51 -29.44 -53.11
C SER A 438 -3.57 -28.15 -52.29
N ASN A 439 -2.39 -27.68 -51.87
CA ASN A 439 -2.13 -26.42 -51.18
C ASN A 439 -2.27 -25.19 -52.08
N THR A 440 -3.49 -24.72 -52.31
CA THR A 440 -3.69 -23.35 -52.85
C THR A 440 -4.73 -22.51 -52.12
N ASN A 441 -5.61 -23.10 -51.29
CA ASN A 441 -6.63 -22.32 -50.57
C ASN A 441 -6.27 -21.94 -49.11
N ILE A 442 -5.29 -22.58 -48.47
CA ILE A 442 -4.96 -22.29 -47.07
C ILE A 442 -4.19 -20.96 -46.93
N MET A 443 -3.32 -20.64 -47.89
CA MET A 443 -2.61 -19.34 -47.87
C MET A 443 -3.58 -18.19 -48.17
N ALA A 444 -4.56 -18.40 -49.05
CA ALA A 444 -5.59 -17.40 -49.34
C ALA A 444 -6.55 -17.16 -48.17
N GLU A 445 -6.92 -18.20 -47.41
CA GLU A 445 -7.66 -18.04 -46.15
C GLU A 445 -6.82 -17.39 -45.05
N PHE A 446 -5.52 -17.71 -44.97
CA PHE A 446 -4.63 -17.11 -43.98
C PHE A 446 -4.32 -15.63 -44.30
N GLU A 447 -4.20 -15.25 -45.58
CA GLU A 447 -4.11 -13.85 -46.00
C GLU A 447 -5.42 -13.10 -45.70
N LYS A 448 -6.58 -13.74 -45.90
CA LYS A 448 -7.88 -13.14 -45.55
C LYS A 448 -8.07 -12.97 -44.05
N ASP A 449 -7.57 -13.90 -43.23
CA ASP A 449 -7.61 -13.82 -41.78
C ASP A 449 -6.61 -12.78 -41.23
N ILE A 450 -5.45 -12.62 -41.88
CA ILE A 450 -4.51 -11.53 -41.56
C ILE A 450 -5.08 -10.18 -41.99
N GLU A 451 -5.68 -10.07 -43.17
CA GLU A 451 -6.37 -8.85 -43.62
C GLU A 451 -7.50 -8.48 -42.67
N LYS A 452 -8.33 -9.45 -42.26
CA LYS A 452 -9.39 -9.24 -41.27
C LYS A 452 -8.84 -8.84 -39.91
N TYR A 453 -7.72 -9.39 -39.47
CA TYR A 453 -7.07 -9.00 -38.21
C TYR A 453 -6.45 -7.58 -38.28
N ILE A 454 -5.91 -7.20 -39.45
CA ILE A 454 -5.40 -5.85 -39.69
C ILE A 454 -6.56 -4.83 -39.80
N GLU A 455 -7.67 -5.22 -40.43
CA GLU A 455 -8.90 -4.44 -40.53
C GLU A 455 -9.57 -4.28 -39.15
N ASP A 456 -9.60 -5.34 -38.33
CA ASP A 456 -10.07 -5.30 -36.93
C ASP A 456 -9.17 -4.40 -36.06
N LEU A 457 -7.84 -4.42 -36.25
CA LEU A 457 -6.91 -3.51 -35.58
C LEU A 457 -7.03 -2.05 -36.05
N GLN A 458 -7.34 -1.83 -37.33
CA GLN A 458 -7.60 -0.49 -37.88
C GLN A 458 -8.96 0.04 -37.41
N ASN A 459 -9.97 -0.83 -37.27
CA ASN A 459 -11.29 -0.50 -36.74
C ASN A 459 -11.25 -0.26 -35.22
N GLU A 460 -10.50 -1.04 -34.44
CA GLU A 460 -10.23 -0.73 -33.02
C GLU A 460 -9.51 0.62 -32.90
N ARG A 461 -8.56 0.91 -33.79
CA ARG A 461 -7.84 2.19 -33.78
C ARG A 461 -8.73 3.37 -34.21
N LEU A 462 -9.67 3.18 -35.13
CA LEU A 462 -10.71 4.16 -35.49
C LEU A 462 -11.71 4.39 -34.33
N LEU A 463 -12.03 3.35 -33.55
CA LEU A 463 -12.83 3.46 -32.32
C LEU A 463 -12.14 4.29 -31.23
N TYR A 464 -10.81 4.22 -31.12
CA TYR A 464 -10.03 5.07 -30.22
C TYR A 464 -9.82 6.50 -30.76
N GLU A 465 -9.70 6.68 -32.08
CA GLU A 465 -9.62 8.01 -32.71
C GLU A 465 -10.96 8.76 -32.63
N ASP A 466 -12.11 8.05 -32.72
CA ASP A 466 -13.46 8.62 -32.51
C ASP A 466 -13.74 8.94 -31.02
N GLU A 467 -13.20 8.16 -30.07
CA GLU A 467 -13.28 8.47 -28.62
C GLU A 467 -12.40 9.68 -28.24
N GLU A 468 -11.22 9.84 -28.85
CA GLU A 468 -10.38 11.04 -28.65
C GLU A 468 -11.02 12.30 -29.28
N GLU A 469 -11.66 12.22 -30.47
CA GLU A 469 -12.46 13.32 -31.03
C GLU A 469 -13.73 13.62 -30.19
N PHE A 470 -14.33 12.61 -29.54
CA PHE A 470 -15.47 12.80 -28.63
C PHE A 470 -15.05 13.45 -27.30
N VAL A 471 -13.89 13.08 -26.76
CA VAL A 471 -13.32 13.66 -25.53
C VAL A 471 -12.76 15.07 -25.78
N GLU A 472 -12.17 15.35 -26.95
CA GLU A 472 -11.79 16.73 -27.34
C GLU A 472 -13.03 17.61 -27.58
N ASN A 473 -14.12 17.07 -28.14
CA ASN A 473 -15.39 17.80 -28.30
C ASN A 473 -16.16 18.02 -26.98
N ILE A 474 -15.97 17.17 -25.97
CA ILE A 474 -16.49 17.39 -24.61
C ILE A 474 -15.61 18.38 -23.84
N SER A 475 -14.28 18.25 -23.92
CA SER A 475 -13.33 19.19 -23.29
C SER A 475 -13.46 20.60 -23.85
N THR A 476 -13.69 20.76 -25.16
CA THR A 476 -13.96 22.08 -25.79
C THR A 476 -15.35 22.63 -25.45
N LYS A 477 -16.35 21.77 -25.16
CA LYS A 477 -17.68 22.19 -24.66
C LYS A 477 -17.68 22.51 -23.16
N GLU A 478 -16.92 21.78 -22.34
CA GLU A 478 -16.74 22.04 -20.91
C GLU A 478 -15.86 23.27 -20.67
N THR A 479 -14.78 23.48 -21.44
CA THR A 479 -14.01 24.74 -21.39
C THR A 479 -14.75 25.94 -21.99
N ALA A 480 -15.77 25.72 -22.84
CA ALA A 480 -16.69 26.76 -23.29
C ALA A 480 -17.80 27.06 -22.26
N LEU A 481 -18.24 26.07 -21.47
CA LEU A 481 -19.22 26.24 -20.38
C LEU A 481 -18.60 26.83 -19.09
N GLU A 482 -17.36 26.45 -18.74
CA GLU A 482 -16.66 26.98 -17.55
C GLU A 482 -16.16 28.42 -17.74
N LYS A 483 -16.10 28.93 -18.98
CA LYS A 483 -15.88 30.37 -19.25
C LYS A 483 -17.15 31.23 -19.12
N GLN A 484 -18.30 30.66 -18.75
CA GLN A 484 -19.56 31.40 -18.60
C GLN A 484 -20.26 31.20 -17.24
N ALA A 485 -19.54 31.29 -16.12
CA ALA A 485 -20.14 31.63 -14.81
C ALA A 485 -19.02 31.94 -13.81
N LYS A 486 -18.77 33.14 -13.24
CA LYS A 486 -19.37 34.48 -13.11
C LYS A 486 -18.18 35.45 -12.80
N PRO A 487 -18.37 36.74 -12.45
CA PRO A 487 -18.91 37.86 -13.22
C PRO A 487 -17.90 39.04 -13.26
N GLU A 488 -17.67 39.71 -14.40
CA GLU A 488 -17.14 41.08 -14.38
C GLU A 488 -17.76 42.00 -15.44
N ILE A 489 -18.46 43.03 -14.93
CA ILE A 489 -18.44 44.44 -15.34
C ILE A 489 -19.07 44.86 -16.70
N LYS A 490 -20.22 45.54 -16.54
CA LYS A 490 -20.73 46.70 -17.30
C LYS A 490 -20.16 46.95 -18.71
N LYS A 491 -20.97 46.66 -19.75
CA LYS A 491 -21.05 47.50 -20.95
C LYS A 491 -22.50 47.70 -21.38
N SER A 492 -22.86 48.97 -21.49
CA SER A 492 -24.15 49.51 -21.92
C SER A 492 -24.47 49.14 -23.37
N VAL A 493 -25.69 48.65 -23.63
CA VAL A 493 -26.26 48.54 -24.97
C VAL A 493 -27.12 49.77 -25.23
N ASN A 494 -26.73 50.59 -26.22
CA ASN A 494 -27.56 51.69 -26.72
C ASN A 494 -28.55 51.14 -27.74
N LEU A 495 -29.78 50.89 -27.31
CA LEU A 495 -30.92 50.59 -28.18
C LEU A 495 -31.59 51.91 -28.61
N THR A 496 -31.94 52.02 -29.88
CA THR A 496 -32.67 53.18 -30.39
C THR A 496 -34.13 53.17 -29.90
N LYS A 497 -34.75 54.36 -29.79
CA LYS A 497 -36.12 54.49 -29.26
C LYS A 497 -37.17 53.73 -30.09
N GLU A 498 -36.88 53.46 -31.36
CA GLU A 498 -37.77 52.72 -32.27
C GLU A 498 -37.73 51.22 -31.99
N GLU A 499 -36.55 50.65 -31.76
CA GLU A 499 -36.35 49.25 -31.38
C GLU A 499 -37.03 48.93 -30.04
N ILE A 500 -36.93 49.83 -29.06
CA ILE A 500 -37.60 49.68 -27.76
C ILE A 500 -39.13 49.73 -27.91
N LYS A 501 -39.65 50.48 -28.89
CA LYS A 501 -41.09 50.62 -29.16
C LYS A 501 -41.65 49.40 -29.89
N GLN A 502 -40.86 48.81 -30.78
CA GLN A 502 -41.16 47.55 -31.48
C GLN A 502 -41.29 46.39 -30.47
N ILE A 503 -40.29 46.25 -29.59
CA ILE A 503 -40.23 45.19 -28.58
C ILE A 503 -41.39 45.29 -27.57
N LYS A 504 -41.76 46.51 -27.15
CA LYS A 504 -42.93 46.73 -26.28
C LYS A 504 -44.27 46.44 -26.94
N LYS A 505 -44.35 46.52 -28.28
CA LYS A 505 -45.57 46.25 -29.03
C LYS A 505 -45.78 44.74 -29.21
N GLU A 506 -44.70 44.00 -29.44
CA GLU A 506 -44.71 42.54 -29.57
C GLU A 506 -44.91 41.84 -28.22
N ALA A 507 -44.30 42.34 -27.15
CA ALA A 507 -44.47 41.79 -25.80
C ALA A 507 -45.92 41.92 -25.26
N LYS A 508 -46.76 42.77 -25.86
CA LYS A 508 -48.17 42.96 -25.45
C LYS A 508 -49.12 41.88 -26.01
N PHE A 509 -48.68 41.06 -26.96
CA PHE A 509 -49.52 40.03 -27.59
C PHE A 509 -49.24 38.60 -27.11
N PHE A 510 -48.27 38.38 -26.24
CA PHE A 510 -47.99 37.05 -25.68
C PHE A 510 -48.97 36.73 -24.54
N LYS A 511 -49.89 35.78 -24.77
CA LYS A 511 -50.62 35.07 -23.70
C LYS A 511 -50.04 33.66 -23.58
N LYS A 512 -49.69 33.29 -22.36
CA LYS A 512 -49.09 32.01 -21.97
C LYS A 512 -50.00 30.84 -22.39
N ASP A 513 -49.35 29.77 -22.83
CA ASP A 513 -49.81 28.37 -22.92
C ASP A 513 -50.02 27.78 -24.33
N ASN A 514 -50.11 28.56 -25.43
CA ASN A 514 -50.30 27.97 -26.77
C ASN A 514 -49.07 27.98 -27.71
N ASP A 515 -47.98 28.65 -27.38
CA ASP A 515 -46.77 28.71 -28.25
C ASP A 515 -45.68 27.70 -27.88
N LEU A 516 -45.86 26.91 -26.81
CA LEU A 516 -44.94 25.84 -26.43
C LEU A 516 -45.19 24.54 -27.21
N LEU A 517 -46.37 24.39 -27.81
CA LEU A 517 -46.76 23.22 -28.61
C LEU A 517 -46.25 23.24 -30.05
N SER A 518 -45.70 24.37 -30.53
CA SER A 518 -45.14 24.49 -31.88
C SER A 518 -43.62 24.31 -31.92
N TYR A 519 -42.93 24.20 -30.77
CA TYR A 519 -41.47 24.12 -30.72
C TYR A 519 -40.92 22.70 -30.52
N SER A 520 -41.71 21.73 -30.05
CA SER A 520 -41.21 20.40 -29.67
C SER A 520 -41.49 19.25 -30.65
N GLY A 521 -42.24 19.47 -31.74
CA GLY A 521 -42.37 18.46 -32.81
C GLY A 521 -43.04 17.13 -32.43
N ILE A 522 -43.73 17.04 -31.29
CA ILE A 522 -44.48 15.84 -30.89
C ILE A 522 -45.93 16.05 -31.30
N LYS A 523 -46.38 15.39 -32.37
CA LYS A 523 -47.75 15.54 -32.87
C LYS A 523 -48.69 14.35 -32.62
N ASP A 524 -48.20 13.20 -32.19
CA ASP A 524 -49.05 12.01 -32.01
C ASP A 524 -48.63 11.19 -30.78
N LEU A 525 -49.15 11.55 -29.61
CA LEU A 525 -49.10 10.71 -28.42
C LEU A 525 -50.43 10.89 -27.68
N ASP A 526 -51.37 9.98 -27.94
CA ASP A 526 -52.64 9.90 -27.22
C ASP A 526 -52.39 9.38 -25.80
N LEU A 527 -52.79 10.18 -24.81
CA LEU A 527 -52.55 9.94 -23.38
C LEU A 527 -53.75 9.28 -22.67
N ASP A 528 -54.75 8.82 -23.42
CA ASP A 528 -55.94 8.16 -22.87
C ASP A 528 -55.70 6.66 -22.53
N ASP A 529 -54.52 6.12 -22.82
CA ASP A 529 -54.15 4.70 -22.60
C ASP A 529 -53.28 4.44 -21.35
N LEU A 530 -53.07 5.43 -20.49
CA LEU A 530 -52.29 5.29 -19.25
C LEU A 530 -53.17 5.48 -18.01
N THR A 531 -54.04 4.50 -17.74
CA THR A 531 -54.69 4.36 -16.43
C THR A 531 -53.68 3.88 -15.40
N TRP A 532 -53.41 4.70 -14.40
CA TRP A 532 -52.69 4.30 -13.19
C TRP A 532 -53.73 3.77 -12.19
N ASP A 533 -53.80 2.45 -12.04
CA ASP A 533 -54.54 1.84 -10.94
C ASP A 533 -53.71 2.00 -9.66
N GLU A 534 -54.07 2.99 -8.86
CA GLU A 534 -53.92 2.95 -7.40
C GLU A 534 -55.13 2.18 -6.86
N ASP A 535 -54.90 1.06 -6.17
CA ASP A 535 -55.53 0.66 -4.91
C ASP A 535 -55.32 -0.85 -4.66
N GLU A 536 -54.59 -1.18 -3.58
CA GLU A 536 -55.11 -1.90 -2.41
C GLU A 536 -53.96 -2.45 -1.55
N GLU A 537 -54.06 -2.15 -0.26
CA GLU A 537 -53.23 -2.59 0.85
C GLU A 537 -53.27 -4.11 1.01
N GLU A 538 -52.10 -4.75 1.18
CA GLU A 538 -51.81 -5.73 2.26
C GLU A 538 -50.30 -5.89 2.47
#